data_AF-A0A932I246-F1
#
_entry.id   AF-A0A932I246-F1
#
_cell.length_a   1.000
_cell.length_b   1.000
_cell.length_c   1.000
_cell.angle_alpha   90.00
_cell.angle_beta   90.00
_cell.angle_gamma   90.00
#
_symmetry.space_group_name_H-M   'P 1'
#
loop_
_entity.id
_entity.type
_entity.pdbx_description
1 polymer ?
#
loop_
_entity_poly.entity_id
_entity_poly.type
_entity_poly.pdbx_seq_one_letter_code
_entity_poly.pdbx_strand_id
1 'polypeptide(L)'
;MKKRGRRTITEQSYAAARLLDALGREGCPVCHDIARSDRHYFFWFFVESYFSSYTLDQLSASLGFCPAHGARLARSSGDSHQLTYVHEDMARRIIRALGALSRGGAAGRKRKAGLLRPGPCPPCREREQGAASAAFWLAAILEEPSHAGKYGDPGLLCFPHLRLLCPRVGGKTLEGLLALHRERMSTEADSLSARNLCRISPGDKEGLLETLLPALRLAVGHDRGLRTLPEPGEAAEAPRLRDPAGDFLERLRWSDACPVCLEVSRAWGDWLRWLDEAAQRGVEIRDLLPGCPDHVWDTIHMGGKALAVAVAQKALGDTLGQLAQSMNTLAPAEKKKETKWPLVGRLREFLPEPPPPYAAARRVLTRPPWCPVCNHLNEVRDRSLHLLFALLRGRPGRTAMENGYGLCLKHFSRALALRPEEGVGRFLAEVESARLSLLLWELEEARRKAAWSVRPEPRGTESWAWKRGVWRFSGRLGNGSDAQPEKPSISPVAETAKG
;
A
#
# COMPACT_ATOMS: atom_id res chain seq x y z
N MET A 1 -33.84 -19.59 -4.11
CA MET A 1 -32.74 -19.27 -3.15
C MET A 1 -32.36 -20.54 -2.39
N LYS A 2 -31.29 -21.23 -2.79
CA LYS A 2 -30.79 -22.43 -2.08
C LYS A 2 -30.08 -22.00 -0.81
N LYS A 3 -30.57 -22.45 0.36
CA LYS A 3 -29.90 -22.33 1.66
C LYS A 3 -28.48 -22.92 1.52
N ARG A 4 -27.44 -22.09 1.57
CA ARG A 4 -26.05 -22.56 1.70
C ARG A 4 -25.93 -23.24 3.06
N GLY A 5 -25.67 -24.55 3.05
CA GLY A 5 -25.51 -25.35 4.26
C GLY A 5 -24.47 -24.75 5.20
N ARG A 6 -24.82 -24.70 6.49
CA ARG A 6 -23.95 -24.37 7.60
C ARG A 6 -22.83 -25.42 7.59
N ARG A 7 -21.62 -25.08 7.13
CA ARG A 7 -20.46 -25.95 7.31
C ARG A 7 -20.25 -26.06 8.81
N THR A 8 -20.58 -27.19 9.39
CA THR A 8 -20.25 -27.52 10.77
C THR A 8 -18.74 -27.37 10.92
N ILE A 9 -18.32 -26.74 12.01
CA ILE A 9 -16.93 -26.77 12.45
C ILE A 9 -16.70 -28.24 12.82
N THR A 10 -16.37 -29.09 11.84
CA THR A 10 -15.72 -30.34 12.18
C THR A 10 -14.42 -29.96 12.88
N GLU A 11 -14.09 -30.67 13.94
CA GLU A 11 -12.99 -30.39 14.90
C GLU A 11 -11.58 -30.29 14.28
N GLN A 12 -11.42 -30.25 12.95
CA GLN A 12 -10.12 -30.32 12.29
C GLN A 12 -10.02 -29.47 11.02
N SER A 13 -10.57 -28.26 11.00
CA SER A 13 -10.05 -27.25 10.06
C SER A 13 -8.70 -26.74 10.60
N TYR A 14 -7.60 -27.02 9.90
CA TYR A 14 -6.27 -26.50 10.24
C TYR A 14 -6.27 -24.97 10.45
N ALA A 15 -7.13 -24.24 9.72
CA ALA A 15 -7.32 -22.81 9.90
C ALA A 15 -7.94 -22.45 11.26
N ALA A 16 -8.93 -23.23 11.74
CA ALA A 16 -9.55 -23.00 13.04
C ALA A 16 -8.58 -23.29 14.19
N ALA A 17 -7.80 -24.38 14.09
CA ALA A 17 -6.79 -24.73 15.08
C ALA A 17 -5.70 -23.64 15.22
N ARG A 18 -5.18 -23.12 14.08
CA ARG A 18 -4.22 -22.00 14.09
C ARG A 18 -4.79 -20.74 14.76
N LEU A 19 -6.07 -20.44 14.54
CA LEU A 19 -6.72 -19.28 15.15
C LEU A 19 -6.97 -19.46 16.65
N LEU A 20 -7.31 -20.67 17.10
CA LEU A 20 -7.44 -20.99 18.52
C LEU A 20 -6.10 -20.87 19.26
N ASP A 21 -5.00 -21.37 18.65
CA ASP A 21 -3.64 -21.16 19.15
C ASP A 21 -3.29 -19.66 19.18
N ALA A 22 -3.64 -18.91 18.12
CA ALA A 22 -3.37 -17.48 18.05
C ALA A 22 -4.21 -16.65 19.06
N LEU A 23 -5.38 -17.13 19.47
CA LEU A 23 -6.19 -16.51 20.54
C LEU A 23 -5.52 -16.65 21.92
N GLY A 24 -4.73 -17.71 22.12
CA GLY A 24 -3.94 -17.90 23.34
C GLY A 24 -2.70 -17.00 23.44
N ARG A 25 -2.47 -16.11 22.47
CA ARG A 25 -1.30 -15.21 22.42
C ARG A 25 -1.75 -13.76 22.46
N GLU A 26 -0.94 -12.90 23.05
CA GLU A 26 -1.21 -11.45 23.06
C GLU A 26 -1.27 -10.87 21.64
N GLY A 27 -2.20 -9.93 21.45
CA GLY A 27 -2.39 -9.22 20.19
C GLY A 27 -3.43 -9.86 19.26
N CYS A 28 -3.39 -9.46 17.99
CA CYS A 28 -4.45 -9.80 17.05
C CYS A 28 -4.25 -11.19 16.43
N PRO A 29 -5.16 -12.17 16.65
CA PRO A 29 -5.00 -13.52 16.12
C PRO A 29 -4.95 -13.55 14.58
N VAL A 30 -5.72 -12.68 13.91
CA VAL A 30 -5.67 -12.55 12.45
C VAL A 30 -4.35 -11.96 11.96
N CYS A 31 -3.75 -10.99 12.68
CA CYS A 31 -2.43 -10.46 12.33
C CYS A 31 -1.35 -11.54 12.46
N HIS A 32 -1.40 -12.34 13.53
CA HIS A 32 -0.49 -13.48 13.74
C HIS A 32 -0.62 -14.51 12.61
N ASP A 33 -1.86 -14.86 12.23
CA ASP A 33 -2.11 -15.85 11.18
C ASP A 33 -1.53 -15.43 9.82
N ILE A 34 -1.64 -14.14 9.48
CA ILE A 34 -1.17 -13.59 8.20
C ILE A 34 0.24 -13.00 8.27
N ALA A 35 0.92 -13.02 9.43
CA ALA A 35 2.21 -12.33 9.62
C ALA A 35 3.26 -12.79 8.60
N ARG A 36 3.24 -14.07 8.23
CA ARG A 36 4.18 -14.68 7.29
C ARG A 36 3.67 -14.75 5.84
N SER A 37 2.48 -14.23 5.55
CA SER A 37 1.85 -14.32 4.22
C SER A 37 2.78 -13.82 3.11
N ASP A 38 3.34 -12.63 3.26
CA ASP A 38 4.29 -12.06 2.30
C ASP A 38 5.54 -12.93 2.10
N ARG A 39 6.14 -13.44 3.19
CA ARG A 39 7.33 -14.30 3.11
C ARG A 39 7.02 -15.62 2.41
N HIS A 40 5.89 -16.25 2.75
CA HIS A 40 5.43 -17.47 2.12
C HIS A 40 5.10 -17.25 0.64
N TYR A 41 4.44 -16.15 0.31
CA TYR A 41 4.15 -15.78 -1.07
C TYR A 41 5.43 -15.69 -1.89
N PHE A 42 6.43 -14.91 -1.43
CA PHE A 42 7.67 -14.75 -2.18
C PHE A 42 8.50 -16.04 -2.25
N PHE A 43 8.50 -16.86 -1.20
CA PHE A 43 9.14 -18.18 -1.23
C PHE A 43 8.58 -19.04 -2.37
N TRP A 44 7.26 -19.26 -2.40
CA TRP A 44 6.62 -20.07 -3.45
C TRP A 44 6.63 -19.40 -4.82
N PHE A 45 6.66 -18.07 -4.86
CA PHE A 45 6.87 -17.30 -6.08
C PHE A 45 8.19 -17.67 -6.75
N PHE A 46 9.31 -17.55 -6.01
CA PHE A 46 10.64 -17.76 -6.59
C PHE A 46 10.99 -19.23 -6.82
N VAL A 47 10.44 -20.14 -6.02
CA VAL A 47 10.69 -21.58 -6.16
C VAL A 47 9.86 -22.19 -7.28
N GLU A 48 8.56 -21.87 -7.37
CA GLU A 48 7.64 -22.65 -8.22
C GLU A 48 6.84 -21.82 -9.23
N SER A 49 6.35 -20.64 -8.85
CA SER A 49 5.24 -20.03 -9.58
C SER A 49 5.61 -18.85 -10.50
N TYR A 50 6.85 -18.34 -10.47
CA TYR A 50 7.26 -17.16 -11.25
C TYR A 50 7.10 -17.33 -12.77
N PHE A 51 7.23 -18.56 -13.30
CA PHE A 51 7.08 -18.86 -14.73
C PHE A 51 5.67 -19.34 -15.11
N SER A 52 4.78 -19.53 -14.13
CA SER A 52 3.43 -20.00 -14.41
C SER A 52 2.60 -18.94 -15.14
N SER A 53 1.83 -19.36 -16.13
CA SER A 53 0.95 -18.46 -16.90
C SER A 53 -0.02 -17.70 -15.99
N TYR A 54 -0.57 -18.38 -14.98
CA TYR A 54 -1.47 -17.79 -13.98
C TYR A 54 -0.81 -16.64 -13.21
N THR A 55 0.41 -16.81 -12.70
CA THR A 55 1.14 -15.75 -11.98
C THR A 55 1.48 -14.58 -12.89
N LEU A 56 1.94 -14.86 -14.11
CA LEU A 56 2.26 -13.83 -15.11
C LEU A 56 1.02 -13.03 -15.54
N ASP A 57 -0.14 -13.68 -15.63
CA ASP A 57 -1.42 -13.03 -15.89
C ASP A 57 -1.82 -12.09 -14.75
N GLN A 58 -1.67 -12.53 -13.50
CA GLN A 58 -1.96 -11.68 -12.33
C GLN A 58 -1.03 -10.49 -12.23
N LEU A 59 0.27 -10.70 -12.46
CA LEU A 59 1.25 -9.62 -12.47
C LEU A 59 0.98 -8.65 -13.62
N SER A 60 0.67 -9.14 -14.83
CA SER A 60 0.31 -8.27 -15.95
C SER A 60 -0.96 -7.46 -15.67
N ALA A 61 -2.00 -8.08 -15.10
CA ALA A 61 -3.25 -7.40 -14.76
C ALA A 61 -3.08 -6.36 -13.65
N SER A 62 -2.11 -6.55 -12.74
CA SER A 62 -1.76 -5.59 -11.70
C SER A 62 -0.72 -4.57 -12.14
N LEU A 63 -0.12 -4.69 -13.32
CA LEU A 63 1.08 -3.94 -13.75
C LEU A 63 2.27 -4.17 -12.81
N GLY A 64 2.41 -5.39 -12.30
CA GLY A 64 3.43 -5.80 -11.35
C GLY A 64 3.06 -5.48 -9.90
N PHE A 65 4.06 -5.62 -9.04
CA PHE A 65 3.91 -5.43 -7.60
C PHE A 65 3.53 -3.97 -7.23
N CYS A 66 3.03 -3.77 -6.01
CA CYS A 66 2.84 -2.42 -5.47
C CYS A 66 4.21 -1.77 -5.19
N PRO A 67 4.29 -0.43 -5.02
CA PRO A 67 5.54 0.25 -4.74
C PRO A 67 6.32 -0.34 -3.53
N ALA A 68 5.61 -0.76 -2.48
CA ALA A 68 6.23 -1.35 -1.29
C ALA A 68 6.82 -2.74 -1.56
N HIS A 69 6.08 -3.63 -2.24
CA HIS A 69 6.57 -4.96 -2.60
C HIS A 69 7.67 -4.90 -3.66
N GLY A 70 7.55 -4.02 -4.65
CA GLY A 70 8.60 -3.78 -5.63
C GLY A 70 9.91 -3.32 -4.99
N ALA A 71 9.83 -2.43 -4.00
CA ALA A 71 11.01 -2.02 -3.23
C ALA A 71 11.75 -3.15 -2.55
N ARG A 72 10.97 -4.01 -1.89
CA ARG A 72 11.49 -5.16 -1.17
C ARG A 72 12.20 -6.09 -2.14
N LEU A 73 11.63 -6.31 -3.31
CA LEU A 73 12.22 -7.13 -4.37
C LEU A 73 13.47 -6.51 -4.98
N ALA A 74 13.50 -5.18 -5.19
CA ALA A 74 14.67 -4.50 -5.74
C ALA A 74 15.92 -4.64 -4.84
N ARG A 75 15.74 -4.96 -3.55
CA ARG A 75 16.83 -5.24 -2.60
C ARG A 75 17.25 -6.72 -2.56
N SER A 76 16.50 -7.62 -3.20
CA SER A 76 16.80 -9.07 -3.19
C SER A 76 17.64 -9.47 -4.41
N SER A 77 18.95 -9.28 -4.34
CA SER A 77 19.87 -9.60 -5.45
C SER A 77 19.91 -11.10 -5.81
N GLY A 78 19.54 -11.99 -4.89
CA GLY A 78 19.54 -13.44 -5.09
C GLY A 78 18.50 -13.94 -6.10
N ASP A 79 17.48 -13.14 -6.40
CA ASP A 79 16.35 -13.54 -7.24
C ASP A 79 16.36 -12.87 -8.64
N SER A 80 17.52 -12.34 -9.05
CA SER A 80 17.66 -11.54 -10.27
C SER A 80 17.24 -12.29 -11.55
N HIS A 81 17.46 -13.60 -11.62
CA HIS A 81 17.06 -14.42 -12.77
C HIS A 81 15.54 -14.52 -12.91
N GLN A 82 14.83 -14.88 -11.84
CA GLN A 82 13.37 -14.98 -11.83
C GLN A 82 12.72 -13.62 -12.12
N LEU A 83 13.26 -12.55 -11.54
CA LEU A 83 12.79 -11.19 -11.80
C LEU A 83 13.07 -10.76 -13.24
N THR A 84 14.21 -11.14 -13.84
CA THR A 84 14.48 -10.88 -15.26
C THR A 84 13.42 -11.54 -16.13
N TYR A 85 13.16 -12.84 -15.92
CA TYR A 85 12.16 -13.59 -16.68
C TYR A 85 10.77 -12.95 -16.60
N VAL A 86 10.31 -12.65 -15.38
CA VAL A 86 8.98 -12.10 -15.12
C VAL A 86 8.82 -10.73 -15.80
N HIS A 87 9.80 -9.84 -15.66
CA HIS A 87 9.68 -8.50 -16.25
C HIS A 87 9.83 -8.53 -17.78
N GLU A 88 10.57 -9.49 -18.35
CA GLU A 88 10.63 -9.70 -19.80
C GLU A 88 9.25 -10.07 -20.35
N ASP A 89 8.61 -11.10 -19.79
CA ASP A 89 7.28 -11.54 -20.24
C ASP A 89 6.23 -10.43 -20.06
N MET A 90 6.25 -9.76 -18.90
CA MET A 90 5.39 -8.62 -18.64
C MET A 90 5.61 -7.49 -19.66
N ALA A 91 6.86 -7.12 -19.97
CA ALA A 91 7.16 -6.10 -20.98
C ALA A 91 6.59 -6.49 -22.35
N ARG A 92 6.78 -7.74 -22.80
CA ARG A 92 6.18 -8.24 -24.05
C ARG A 92 4.65 -8.14 -24.06
N ARG A 93 4.00 -8.47 -22.94
CA ARG A 93 2.53 -8.40 -22.83
C ARG A 93 2.01 -6.97 -22.87
N ILE A 94 2.67 -6.05 -22.16
CA ILE A 94 2.29 -4.64 -22.13
C ILE A 94 2.55 -3.96 -23.47
N ILE A 95 3.70 -4.18 -24.12
CA ILE A 95 3.97 -3.64 -25.47
C ILE A 95 2.90 -4.11 -26.48
N ARG A 96 2.53 -5.39 -26.45
CA ARG A 96 1.41 -5.92 -27.28
C ARG A 96 0.07 -5.28 -26.94
N ALA A 97 -0.18 -4.94 -25.68
CA ALA A 97 -1.38 -4.23 -25.26
C ALA A 97 -1.39 -2.79 -25.79
N LEU A 98 -0.27 -2.06 -25.70
CA LEU A 98 -0.12 -0.70 -26.24
C LEU A 98 -0.30 -0.67 -27.76
N GLY A 99 0.34 -1.57 -28.50
CA GLY A 99 0.18 -1.66 -29.95
C GLY A 99 -1.24 -2.02 -30.43
N ALA A 100 -2.08 -2.59 -29.55
CA ALA A 100 -3.50 -2.82 -29.82
C ALA A 100 -4.36 -1.57 -29.56
N LEU A 101 -3.92 -0.65 -28.69
CA LEU A 101 -4.60 0.64 -28.47
C LEU A 101 -4.56 1.51 -29.73
N SER A 102 -3.42 1.50 -30.44
CA SER A 102 -3.23 2.26 -31.68
C SER A 102 -4.05 1.72 -32.86
N ARG A 103 -4.48 0.45 -32.82
CA ARG A 103 -5.21 -0.23 -33.92
C ARG A 103 -6.74 -0.25 -33.77
N GLY A 104 -7.29 0.16 -32.63
CA GLY A 104 -8.74 0.18 -32.39
C GLY A 104 -9.38 -1.20 -32.19
N GLY A 105 -10.71 -1.24 -31.97
CA GLY A 105 -11.52 -2.48 -31.90
C GLY A 105 -11.88 -3.02 -30.50
N ALA A 106 -12.70 -4.07 -30.44
CA ALA A 106 -13.23 -4.65 -29.20
C ALA A 106 -12.15 -5.30 -28.30
N ALA A 107 -11.19 -6.00 -28.91
CA ALA A 107 -10.03 -6.56 -28.19
C ALA A 107 -9.13 -5.45 -27.63
N GLY A 108 -8.94 -4.36 -28.39
CA GLY A 108 -8.24 -3.15 -27.93
C GLY A 108 -8.94 -2.49 -26.74
N ARG A 109 -10.28 -2.40 -26.75
CA ARG A 109 -11.07 -1.86 -25.62
C ARG A 109 -10.91 -2.67 -24.32
N LYS A 110 -10.93 -4.00 -24.37
CA LYS A 110 -10.71 -4.85 -23.18
C LYS A 110 -9.30 -4.70 -22.61
N ARG A 111 -8.27 -4.71 -23.48
CA ARG A 111 -6.86 -4.52 -23.06
C ARG A 111 -6.62 -3.11 -22.50
N LYS A 112 -7.27 -2.08 -23.08
CA LYS A 112 -7.30 -0.71 -22.54
C LYS A 112 -7.85 -0.68 -21.12
N ALA A 113 -8.95 -1.38 -20.85
CA ALA A 113 -9.54 -1.39 -19.51
C ALA A 113 -8.59 -1.94 -18.44
N GLY A 114 -7.84 -3.00 -18.73
CA GLY A 114 -6.84 -3.56 -17.81
C GLY A 114 -5.66 -2.61 -17.55
N LEU A 115 -5.19 -1.90 -18.58
CA LEU A 115 -4.16 -0.86 -18.41
C LEU A 115 -4.66 0.34 -17.62
N LEU A 116 -5.93 0.76 -17.77
CA LEU A 116 -6.50 1.93 -17.10
C LEU A 116 -6.85 1.70 -15.63
N ARG A 117 -7.05 0.44 -15.24
CA ARG A 117 -7.45 0.04 -13.88
C ARG A 117 -6.70 -1.21 -13.48
N PRO A 118 -5.42 -1.07 -13.08
CA PRO A 118 -4.64 -2.22 -12.63
C PRO A 118 -5.31 -2.89 -11.44
N GLY A 119 -5.29 -4.21 -11.44
CA GLY A 119 -5.72 -5.02 -10.29
C GLY A 119 -4.78 -4.84 -9.08
N PRO A 120 -5.18 -5.34 -7.91
CA PRO A 120 -4.34 -5.29 -6.71
C PRO A 120 -3.04 -6.10 -6.92
N CYS A 121 -1.99 -5.68 -6.24
CA CYS A 121 -0.74 -6.43 -6.15
C CYS A 121 -1.01 -7.86 -5.64
N PRO A 122 -0.51 -8.92 -6.30
CA PRO A 122 -0.83 -10.30 -5.91
C PRO A 122 -0.52 -10.65 -4.44
N PRO A 123 0.67 -10.33 -3.86
CA PRO A 123 0.90 -10.55 -2.43
C PRO A 123 -0.02 -9.72 -1.52
N CYS A 124 -0.39 -8.49 -1.88
CA CYS A 124 -1.39 -7.71 -1.11
C CYS A 124 -2.75 -8.40 -1.12
N ARG A 125 -3.18 -8.90 -2.29
CA ARG A 125 -4.45 -9.63 -2.44
C ARG A 125 -4.45 -10.93 -1.63
N GLU A 126 -3.37 -11.71 -1.69
CA GLU A 126 -3.24 -12.95 -0.93
C GLU A 126 -3.37 -12.68 0.58
N ARG A 127 -2.69 -11.63 1.07
CA ARG A 127 -2.79 -11.20 2.46
C ARG A 127 -4.20 -10.77 2.86
N GLU A 128 -4.87 -9.98 2.03
CA GLU A 128 -6.27 -9.56 2.25
C GLU A 128 -7.23 -10.75 2.28
N GLN A 129 -7.03 -11.72 1.38
CA GLN A 129 -7.81 -12.96 1.34
C GLN A 129 -7.55 -13.82 2.57
N GLY A 130 -6.30 -13.94 3.01
CA GLY A 130 -5.91 -14.60 4.25
C GLY A 130 -6.61 -13.96 5.46
N ALA A 131 -6.59 -12.63 5.56
CA ALA A 131 -7.27 -11.90 6.63
C ALA A 131 -8.79 -12.11 6.61
N ALA A 132 -9.41 -12.10 5.43
CA ALA A 132 -10.84 -12.34 5.28
C ALA A 132 -11.24 -13.79 5.63
N SER A 133 -10.40 -14.77 5.26
CA SER A 133 -10.58 -16.19 5.60
C SER A 133 -10.44 -16.39 7.11
N ALA A 134 -9.40 -15.83 7.72
CA ALA A 134 -9.18 -15.87 9.15
C ALA A 134 -10.34 -15.23 9.93
N ALA A 135 -10.83 -14.06 9.51
CA ALA A 135 -12.00 -13.43 10.10
C ALA A 135 -13.29 -14.26 9.94
N PHE A 136 -13.44 -15.00 8.84
CA PHE A 136 -14.56 -15.92 8.64
C PHE A 136 -14.53 -17.09 9.62
N TRP A 137 -13.38 -17.76 9.75
CA TRP A 137 -13.23 -18.88 10.69
C TRP A 137 -13.32 -18.42 12.15
N LEU A 138 -12.73 -17.27 12.47
CA LEU A 138 -12.82 -16.69 13.82
C LEU A 138 -14.26 -16.33 14.18
N ALA A 139 -15.05 -15.78 13.25
CA ALA A 139 -16.47 -15.54 13.52
C ALA A 139 -17.22 -16.84 13.86
N ALA A 140 -16.92 -17.94 13.17
CA ALA A 140 -17.52 -19.23 13.48
C ALA A 140 -17.11 -19.74 14.88
N ILE A 141 -15.83 -19.59 15.25
CA ILE A 141 -15.32 -19.94 16.59
C ILE A 141 -16.03 -19.12 17.68
N LEU A 142 -16.19 -17.81 17.49
CA LEU A 142 -16.79 -16.92 18.51
C LEU A 142 -18.30 -17.11 18.67
N GLU A 143 -19.00 -17.62 17.65
CA GLU A 143 -20.41 -18.00 17.75
C GLU A 143 -20.62 -19.32 18.49
N GLU A 144 -19.54 -20.06 18.76
CA GLU A 144 -19.59 -21.30 19.54
C GLU A 144 -19.44 -21.00 21.03
N PRO A 145 -20.42 -21.34 21.89
CA PRO A 145 -20.39 -20.98 23.31
C PRO A 145 -19.17 -21.50 24.08
N SER A 146 -18.63 -22.66 23.69
CA SER A 146 -17.43 -23.28 24.25
C SER A 146 -16.15 -22.46 24.05
N HIS A 147 -16.15 -21.59 23.04
CA HIS A 147 -14.97 -20.83 22.60
C HIS A 147 -15.10 -19.32 22.84
N ALA A 148 -16.32 -18.80 23.06
CA ALA A 148 -16.56 -17.37 23.26
C ALA A 148 -15.73 -16.77 24.40
N GLY A 149 -15.52 -17.50 25.49
CA GLY A 149 -14.73 -17.06 26.65
C GLY A 149 -13.22 -16.94 26.39
N LYS A 150 -12.70 -17.44 25.27
CA LYS A 150 -11.27 -17.36 24.90
C LYS A 150 -10.89 -16.03 24.25
N TYR A 151 -11.87 -15.16 23.98
CA TYR A 151 -11.65 -13.89 23.29
C TYR A 151 -11.43 -12.75 24.28
N GLY A 152 -10.35 -11.99 24.10
CA GLY A 152 -9.99 -10.87 24.97
C GLY A 152 -8.96 -11.22 26.04
N ASP A 153 -8.63 -12.49 26.23
CA ASP A 153 -7.65 -12.96 27.20
C ASP A 153 -6.78 -14.12 26.64
N PRO A 154 -5.52 -13.85 26.22
CA PRO A 154 -4.93 -12.54 25.93
C PRO A 154 -5.25 -12.02 24.51
N GLY A 155 -5.76 -12.88 23.62
CA GLY A 155 -5.93 -12.56 22.20
C GLY A 155 -7.09 -11.61 21.92
N LEU A 156 -6.80 -10.47 21.30
CA LEU A 156 -7.79 -9.45 20.95
C LEU A 156 -7.52 -8.88 19.55
N LEU A 157 -8.56 -8.80 18.70
CA LEU A 157 -8.39 -8.27 17.35
C LEU A 157 -7.92 -6.81 17.37
N CYS A 158 -7.14 -6.44 16.36
CA CYS A 158 -6.99 -5.04 16.01
C CYS A 158 -8.27 -4.53 15.35
N PHE A 159 -8.51 -3.22 15.40
CA PHE A 159 -9.69 -2.61 14.82
C PHE A 159 -9.88 -2.91 13.33
N PRO A 160 -8.85 -2.89 12.46
CA PRO A 160 -9.01 -3.31 11.07
C PRO A 160 -9.58 -4.73 10.91
N HIS A 161 -9.17 -5.68 11.75
CA HIS A 161 -9.67 -7.05 11.69
C HIS A 161 -11.00 -7.23 12.42
N LEU A 162 -11.30 -6.43 13.44
CA LEU A 162 -12.65 -6.34 14.01
C LEU A 162 -13.65 -5.92 12.92
N ARG A 163 -13.32 -4.89 12.12
CA ARG A 163 -14.17 -4.42 11.00
C ARG A 163 -14.45 -5.51 9.96
N LEU A 164 -13.48 -6.39 9.71
CA LEU A 164 -13.70 -7.56 8.85
C LEU A 164 -14.62 -8.58 9.52
N LEU A 165 -14.51 -8.79 10.83
CA LEU A 165 -15.28 -9.81 11.54
C LEU A 165 -16.74 -9.39 11.81
N CYS A 166 -17.01 -8.12 12.15
CA CYS A 166 -18.35 -7.64 12.55
C CYS A 166 -19.52 -7.97 11.61
N PRO A 167 -19.36 -7.98 10.26
CA PRO A 167 -20.42 -8.39 9.35
C PRO A 167 -20.79 -9.89 9.44
N ARG A 168 -19.99 -10.71 10.11
CA ARG A 168 -20.08 -12.19 10.11
C ARG A 168 -20.60 -12.80 11.41
N VAL A 169 -20.74 -12.01 12.47
CA VAL A 169 -21.21 -12.44 13.80
C VAL A 169 -22.65 -12.00 14.08
N GLY A 170 -23.34 -12.70 14.99
CA GLY A 170 -24.66 -12.36 15.49
C GLY A 170 -24.69 -11.06 16.33
N GLY A 171 -25.90 -10.56 16.61
CA GLY A 171 -26.09 -9.28 17.32
C GLY A 171 -25.51 -9.27 18.74
N LYS A 172 -25.79 -10.32 19.53
CA LYS A 172 -25.25 -10.46 20.90
C LYS A 172 -23.73 -10.52 20.92
N THR A 173 -23.14 -11.31 20.03
CA THR A 173 -21.68 -11.40 19.87
C THR A 173 -21.10 -10.04 19.48
N LEU A 174 -21.74 -9.31 18.56
CA LEU A 174 -21.30 -7.97 18.17
C LEU A 174 -21.29 -6.99 19.34
N GLU A 175 -22.35 -6.96 20.17
CA GLU A 175 -22.42 -6.10 21.35
C GLU A 175 -21.29 -6.40 22.34
N GLY A 176 -21.05 -7.68 22.64
CA GLY A 176 -19.96 -8.11 23.52
C GLY A 176 -18.58 -7.71 22.97
N LEU A 177 -18.35 -7.89 21.67
CA LEU A 177 -17.12 -7.46 21.01
C LEU A 177 -16.92 -5.95 21.11
N LEU A 178 -17.97 -5.15 20.87
CA LEU A 178 -17.87 -3.70 20.93
C LEU A 178 -17.58 -3.20 22.34
N ALA A 179 -18.23 -3.78 23.36
CA ALA A 179 -18.00 -3.43 24.76
C ALA A 179 -16.54 -3.72 25.15
N LEU A 180 -16.06 -4.95 24.89
CA LEU A 180 -14.70 -5.37 25.21
C LEU A 180 -13.63 -4.52 24.50
N HIS A 181 -13.80 -4.22 23.21
CA HIS A 181 -12.86 -3.39 22.48
C HIS A 181 -12.85 -1.95 22.98
N ARG A 182 -14.02 -1.37 23.28
CA ARG A 182 -14.11 -0.02 23.83
C ARG A 182 -13.41 0.07 25.19
N GLU A 183 -13.66 -0.89 26.07
CA GLU A 183 -13.01 -0.96 27.37
C GLU A 183 -11.49 -1.04 27.22
N ARG A 184 -10.99 -2.02 26.46
CA ARG A 184 -9.54 -2.21 26.29
C ARG A 184 -8.85 -1.00 25.67
N MET A 185 -9.47 -0.39 24.64
CA MET A 185 -8.91 0.79 23.99
C MET A 185 -9.00 2.05 24.85
N SER A 186 -10.04 2.19 25.68
CA SER A 186 -10.14 3.31 26.62
C SER A 186 -9.04 3.23 27.68
N THR A 187 -8.86 2.06 28.29
CA THR A 187 -7.78 1.81 29.25
C THR A 187 -6.41 2.09 28.65
N GLU A 188 -6.18 1.68 27.40
CA GLU A 188 -4.91 1.98 26.72
C GLU A 188 -4.78 3.48 26.39
N ALA A 189 -5.86 4.19 26.08
CA ALA A 189 -5.81 5.63 25.82
C ALA A 189 -5.46 6.42 27.09
N ASP A 190 -6.03 6.02 28.22
CA ASP A 190 -5.72 6.59 29.53
C ASP A 190 -4.27 6.28 29.92
N SER A 191 -3.83 5.03 29.71
CA SER A 191 -2.44 4.62 29.95
C SER A 191 -1.46 5.42 29.08
N LEU A 192 -1.71 5.54 27.78
CA LEU A 192 -0.86 6.29 26.86
C LEU A 192 -0.76 7.77 27.24
N SER A 193 -1.86 8.36 27.71
CA SER A 193 -1.89 9.75 28.17
C SER A 193 -1.15 9.93 29.50
N ALA A 194 -1.18 8.93 30.38
CA ALA A 194 -0.49 8.96 31.67
C ALA A 194 1.01 8.60 31.59
N ARG A 195 1.45 7.92 30.52
CA ARG A 195 2.86 7.56 30.32
C ARG A 195 3.71 8.82 30.23
N ASN A 196 4.76 8.89 31.05
CA ASN A 196 5.69 10.00 31.01
C ASN A 196 6.68 9.85 29.84
N LEU A 197 6.20 10.17 28.64
CA LEU A 197 6.95 10.03 27.40
C LEU A 197 8.19 10.93 27.39
N CYS A 198 8.31 11.95 28.24
CA CYS A 198 9.52 12.79 28.31
C CYS A 198 10.77 12.00 28.75
N ARG A 199 10.60 10.87 29.46
CA ARG A 199 11.71 10.01 29.93
C ARG A 199 12.42 9.22 28.83
N ILE A 200 11.79 9.07 27.67
CA ILE A 200 12.39 8.37 26.53
C ILE A 200 13.40 9.30 25.86
N SER A 201 14.66 8.89 25.80
CA SER A 201 15.73 9.69 25.18
C SER A 201 15.37 10.06 23.73
N PRO A 202 15.72 11.28 23.24
CA PRO A 202 15.40 11.70 21.87
C PRO A 202 15.88 10.77 20.75
N GLY A 203 16.91 9.96 20.99
CA GLY A 203 17.43 8.94 20.05
C GLY A 203 16.89 7.51 20.26
N ASP A 204 16.14 7.25 21.32
CA ASP A 204 15.63 5.91 21.65
C ASP A 204 14.31 5.62 20.89
N LYS A 205 14.44 5.35 19.59
CA LYS A 205 13.30 5.00 18.73
C LYS A 205 12.68 3.65 19.10
N GLU A 206 13.48 2.71 19.60
CA GLU A 206 13.02 1.37 19.96
C GLU A 206 12.16 1.41 21.23
N GLY A 207 12.65 2.05 22.30
CA GLY A 207 11.86 2.25 23.52
C GLY A 207 10.61 3.10 23.29
N LEU A 208 10.67 4.09 22.39
CA LEU A 208 9.47 4.81 21.95
C LEU A 208 8.46 3.87 21.27
N LEU A 209 8.91 3.06 20.33
CA LEU A 209 8.05 2.12 19.63
C LEU A 209 7.42 1.13 20.59
N GLU A 210 8.19 0.51 21.48
CA GLU A 210 7.69 -0.39 22.53
C GLU A 210 6.59 0.25 23.37
N THR A 211 6.77 1.51 23.72
CA THR A 211 5.79 2.30 24.47
C THR A 211 4.50 2.55 23.69
N LEU A 212 4.57 2.73 22.36
CA LEU A 212 3.41 3.01 21.51
C LEU A 212 2.73 1.74 20.96
N LEU A 213 3.43 0.61 20.98
CA LEU A 213 2.98 -0.64 20.36
C LEU A 213 1.58 -1.11 20.80
N PRO A 214 1.20 -1.09 22.09
CA PRO A 214 -0.12 -1.56 22.49
C PRO A 214 -1.26 -0.76 21.85
N ALA A 215 -1.18 0.58 21.89
CA ALA A 215 -2.13 1.48 21.23
C ALA A 215 -2.17 1.26 19.72
N LEU A 216 -1.02 1.19 19.06
CA LEU A 216 -0.92 0.99 17.61
C LEU A 216 -1.48 -0.38 17.18
N ARG A 217 -1.14 -1.45 17.90
CA ARG A 217 -1.64 -2.80 17.61
C ARG A 217 -3.16 -2.87 17.73
N LEU A 218 -3.77 -2.20 18.69
CA LEU A 218 -5.23 -2.12 18.83
C LEU A 218 -5.86 -1.29 17.70
N ALA A 219 -5.36 -0.09 17.44
CA ALA A 219 -6.00 0.86 16.53
C ALA A 219 -5.77 0.53 15.04
N VAL A 220 -4.55 0.15 14.65
CA VAL A 220 -4.16 -0.02 13.24
C VAL A 220 -3.61 -1.40 12.90
N GLY A 221 -3.44 -2.27 13.91
CA GLY A 221 -2.89 -3.61 13.72
C GLY A 221 -1.38 -3.64 13.63
N HIS A 222 -0.82 -4.84 13.41
CA HIS A 222 0.62 -5.04 13.40
C HIS A 222 1.28 -4.35 12.20
N ASP A 223 2.49 -3.83 12.42
CA ASP A 223 3.35 -3.39 11.34
C ASP A 223 3.60 -4.55 10.37
N ARG A 224 3.46 -4.24 9.08
CA ARG A 224 3.67 -5.19 7.98
C ARG A 224 5.12 -5.24 7.54
N GLY A 225 5.97 -4.32 8.02
CA GLY A 225 7.35 -4.18 7.57
C GLY A 225 7.46 -3.75 6.11
N LEU A 226 6.39 -3.15 5.57
CA LEU A 226 6.31 -2.66 4.20
C LEU A 226 6.29 -1.14 4.24
N ARG A 227 7.39 -0.51 3.80
CA ARG A 227 7.45 0.95 3.63
C ARG A 227 6.74 1.34 2.34
N THR A 228 5.60 2.03 2.45
CA THR A 228 4.83 2.44 1.28
C THR A 228 5.41 3.67 0.61
N LEU A 229 6.08 4.50 1.40
CA LEU A 229 6.76 5.71 0.95
C LEU A 229 8.28 5.58 1.15
N PRO A 230 9.09 6.27 0.33
CA PRO A 230 10.53 6.36 0.56
C PRO A 230 10.82 7.18 1.81
N GLU A 231 11.96 6.91 2.43
CA GLU A 231 12.48 7.79 3.48
C GLU A 231 12.74 9.18 2.88
N PRO A 232 12.36 10.27 3.57
CA PRO A 232 12.74 11.60 3.13
C PRO A 232 14.26 11.66 3.01
N GLY A 233 14.78 12.09 1.86
CA GLY A 233 16.22 12.27 1.69
C GLY A 233 16.76 13.36 2.62
N GLU A 234 18.02 13.21 3.05
CA GLU A 234 18.74 14.20 3.88
C GLU A 234 18.94 15.55 3.19
N ALA A 235 18.83 15.59 1.86
CA ALA A 235 18.94 16.80 1.06
C ALA A 235 17.67 17.65 1.18
N ALA A 236 17.53 18.33 2.31
CA ALA A 236 16.81 19.58 2.35
C ALA A 236 17.59 20.58 1.49
N GLU A 237 17.20 20.75 0.22
CA GLU A 237 17.56 21.97 -0.50
C GLU A 237 17.11 23.15 0.38
N ALA A 238 18.01 24.12 0.59
CA ALA A 238 17.68 25.36 1.29
C ALA A 238 16.38 25.95 0.72
N PRO A 239 15.54 26.62 1.53
CA PRO A 239 14.26 27.13 1.06
C PRO A 239 14.47 28.13 -0.09
N ARG A 240 14.35 27.63 -1.32
CA ARG A 240 14.31 28.43 -2.54
C ARG A 240 12.86 28.63 -2.95
N LEU A 241 12.56 29.80 -3.51
CA LEU A 241 11.25 30.04 -4.11
C LEU A 241 11.06 29.02 -5.24
N ARG A 242 10.04 28.18 -5.09
CA ARG A 242 9.82 27.06 -6.00
C ARG A 242 9.32 27.55 -7.35
N ASP A 243 9.88 27.01 -8.43
CA ASP A 243 9.25 27.03 -9.75
C ASP A 243 8.75 25.60 -10.07
N PRO A 244 7.48 25.27 -9.75
CA PRO A 244 6.96 23.94 -9.97
C PRO A 244 7.05 23.45 -11.41
N ALA A 245 6.95 24.35 -12.40
CA ALA A 245 7.00 23.98 -13.81
C ALA A 245 8.45 23.75 -14.26
N GLY A 246 9.37 24.64 -13.90
CA GLY A 246 10.80 24.50 -14.15
C GLY A 246 11.39 23.26 -13.48
N ASP A 247 11.14 23.08 -12.18
CA ASP A 247 11.61 21.91 -11.41
C ASP A 247 11.11 20.60 -12.02
N PHE A 248 9.83 20.56 -12.45
CA PHE A 248 9.27 19.36 -13.06
C PHE A 248 9.84 19.10 -14.45
N LEU A 249 10.09 20.15 -15.24
CA LEU A 249 10.72 20.05 -16.56
C LEU A 249 12.17 19.56 -16.46
N GLU A 250 12.90 19.95 -15.41
CA GLU A 250 14.23 19.42 -15.12
C GLU A 250 14.17 17.93 -14.77
N ARG A 251 13.28 17.53 -13.86
CA ARG A 251 13.07 16.12 -13.47
C ARG A 251 12.63 15.24 -14.64
N LEU A 252 11.91 15.80 -15.61
CA LEU A 252 11.55 15.07 -16.84
C LEU A 252 12.76 14.60 -17.64
N ARG A 253 13.93 15.25 -17.49
CA ARG A 253 15.17 14.91 -18.19
C ARG A 253 15.95 13.79 -17.51
N TRP A 254 15.64 13.46 -16.26
CA TRP A 254 16.37 12.45 -15.50
C TRP A 254 16.08 11.06 -16.08
N SER A 255 17.12 10.24 -16.25
CA SER A 255 17.04 8.96 -16.95
C SER A 255 16.78 7.75 -16.06
N ASP A 256 16.74 7.93 -14.74
CA ASP A 256 16.75 6.85 -13.74
C ASP A 256 15.46 6.76 -12.91
N ALA A 257 14.57 7.76 -12.99
CA ALA A 257 13.36 7.80 -12.18
C ALA A 257 12.15 8.43 -12.88
N CYS A 258 10.96 7.96 -12.50
CA CYS A 258 9.71 8.58 -12.93
C CYS A 258 9.53 9.95 -12.25
N PRO A 259 9.31 11.04 -12.99
CA PRO A 259 9.20 12.39 -12.43
C PRO A 259 7.99 12.54 -11.50
N VAL A 260 6.90 11.81 -11.77
CA VAL A 260 5.72 11.81 -10.89
C VAL A 260 5.99 11.05 -9.58
N CYS A 261 6.77 9.96 -9.62
CA CYS A 261 7.22 9.29 -8.39
C CYS A 261 8.09 10.24 -7.54
N LEU A 262 8.97 11.03 -8.18
CA LEU A 262 9.81 12.02 -7.50
C LEU A 262 8.96 13.12 -6.85
N GLU A 263 7.96 13.67 -7.55
CA GLU A 263 7.05 14.68 -6.98
C GLU A 263 6.27 14.16 -5.79
N VAL A 264 5.72 12.94 -5.87
CA VAL A 264 4.97 12.32 -4.76
C VAL A 264 5.91 12.07 -3.57
N SER A 265 7.12 11.59 -3.83
CA SER A 265 8.12 11.34 -2.79
C SER A 265 8.58 12.63 -2.11
N ARG A 266 8.79 13.70 -2.88
CA ARG A 266 9.11 15.03 -2.33
C ARG A 266 7.96 15.53 -1.46
N ALA A 267 6.73 15.49 -1.97
CA ALA A 267 5.56 15.96 -1.22
C ALA A 267 5.35 15.19 0.09
N TRP A 268 5.62 13.87 0.09
CA TRP A 268 5.66 13.10 1.32
C TRP A 268 6.71 13.63 2.31
N GLY A 269 7.96 13.83 1.85
CA GLY A 269 9.02 14.35 2.70
C GLY A 269 8.72 15.74 3.27
N ASP A 270 8.17 16.64 2.46
CA ASP A 270 7.78 17.99 2.89
C ASP A 270 6.63 17.94 3.90
N TRP A 271 5.61 17.09 3.66
CA TRP A 271 4.48 16.93 4.57
C TRP A 271 4.93 16.34 5.92
N LEU A 272 5.76 15.30 5.90
CA LEU A 272 6.27 14.67 7.11
C LEU A 272 7.11 15.66 7.94
N ARG A 273 8.01 16.39 7.30
CA ARG A 273 8.83 17.43 7.96
C ARG A 273 7.95 18.50 8.59
N TRP A 274 6.94 18.98 7.86
CA TRP A 274 6.00 19.97 8.38
C TRP A 274 5.21 19.43 9.59
N LEU A 275 4.71 18.18 9.51
CA LEU A 275 4.03 17.54 10.63
C LEU A 275 4.94 17.40 11.85
N ASP A 276 6.21 17.03 11.65
CA ASP A 276 7.19 16.91 12.73
C ASP A 276 7.44 18.26 13.42
N GLU A 277 7.68 19.32 12.65
CA GLU A 277 7.86 20.66 13.18
C GLU A 277 6.61 21.16 13.92
N ALA A 278 5.43 20.93 13.36
CA ALA A 278 4.16 21.34 13.97
C ALA A 278 3.89 20.58 15.28
N ALA A 279 4.14 19.26 15.31
CA ALA A 279 4.02 18.44 16.50
C ALA A 279 4.99 18.88 17.60
N GLN A 280 6.25 19.18 17.23
CA GLN A 280 7.25 19.69 18.18
C GLN A 280 6.85 21.04 18.79
N ARG A 281 6.18 21.90 18.03
CA ARG A 281 5.67 23.20 18.49
C ARG A 281 4.34 23.11 19.23
N GLY A 282 3.74 21.92 19.35
CA GLY A 282 2.42 21.74 19.98
C GLY A 282 1.27 22.40 19.21
N VAL A 283 1.42 22.60 17.90
CA VAL A 283 0.34 23.09 17.03
C VAL A 283 -0.72 22.00 16.91
N GLU A 284 -2.00 22.36 16.92
CA GLU A 284 -3.05 21.38 16.67
C GLU A 284 -3.05 20.97 15.18
N ILE A 285 -2.76 19.69 14.96
CA ILE A 285 -2.58 19.06 13.65
C ILE A 285 -3.43 17.79 13.50
N ARG A 286 -4.31 17.47 14.46
CA ARG A 286 -5.08 16.23 14.49
C ARG A 286 -5.75 15.90 13.15
N ASP A 287 -6.40 16.86 12.49
CA ASP A 287 -7.10 16.62 11.22
C ASP A 287 -6.17 16.37 10.01
N LEU A 288 -4.86 16.58 10.17
CA LEU A 288 -3.84 16.41 9.14
C LEU A 288 -3.00 15.14 9.30
N LEU A 289 -3.10 14.51 10.48
CA LEU A 289 -2.41 13.27 10.80
C LEU A 289 -3.03 12.06 10.07
N PRO A 290 -2.21 11.04 9.72
CA PRO A 290 -2.67 9.86 9.00
C PRO A 290 -3.80 9.11 9.72
N GLY A 291 -4.69 8.49 8.94
CA GLY A 291 -5.78 7.65 9.44
C GLY A 291 -5.75 6.21 8.93
N CYS A 292 -4.95 5.90 7.90
CA CYS A 292 -4.81 4.53 7.41
C CYS A 292 -3.62 3.82 8.07
N PRO A 293 -3.67 2.49 8.26
CA PRO A 293 -2.59 1.75 8.91
C PRO A 293 -1.22 1.97 8.27
N ASP A 294 -1.15 2.00 6.93
CA ASP A 294 0.12 2.13 6.22
C ASP A 294 0.79 3.48 6.49
N HIS A 295 0.06 4.61 6.41
CA HIS A 295 0.65 5.93 6.71
C HIS A 295 0.83 6.20 8.20
N VAL A 296 0.05 5.54 9.08
CA VAL A 296 0.34 5.56 10.52
C VAL A 296 1.70 4.92 10.77
N TRP A 297 1.93 3.70 10.28
CA TRP A 297 3.21 3.02 10.45
C TRP A 297 4.37 3.77 9.79
N ASP A 298 4.21 4.22 8.54
CA ASP A 298 5.24 5.01 7.87
C ASP A 298 5.62 6.26 8.68
N THR A 299 4.64 6.96 9.28
CA THR A 299 4.92 8.13 10.14
C THR A 299 5.58 7.75 11.46
N ILE A 300 5.20 6.63 12.10
CA ILE A 300 5.85 6.14 13.32
C ILE A 300 7.33 5.84 13.08
N HIS A 301 7.67 5.28 11.91
CA HIS A 301 9.04 4.88 11.60
C HIS A 301 9.94 6.05 11.15
N MET A 302 9.38 6.98 10.39
CA MET A 302 10.15 8.07 9.78
C MET A 302 10.08 9.38 10.58
N GLY A 303 8.99 9.61 11.32
CA GLY A 303 8.77 10.83 12.07
C GLY A 303 9.56 10.90 13.38
N GLY A 304 9.57 12.10 13.95
CA GLY A 304 10.09 12.38 15.28
C GLY A 304 9.16 11.92 16.40
N LYS A 305 9.69 11.94 17.62
CA LYS A 305 9.00 11.47 18.83
C LYS A 305 7.63 12.12 19.05
N ALA A 306 7.55 13.45 18.98
CA ALA A 306 6.30 14.18 19.21
C ALA A 306 5.21 13.79 18.21
N LEU A 307 5.58 13.67 16.93
CA LEU A 307 4.67 13.26 15.88
C LEU A 307 4.20 11.81 16.06
N ALA A 308 5.11 10.89 16.40
CA ALA A 308 4.76 9.50 16.62
C ALA A 308 3.71 9.32 17.73
N VAL A 309 3.84 10.08 18.82
CA VAL A 309 2.87 10.10 19.92
C VAL A 309 1.53 10.65 19.46
N ALA A 310 1.52 11.81 18.79
CA ALA A 310 0.30 12.44 18.29
C ALA A 310 -0.45 11.51 17.31
N VAL A 311 0.27 10.81 16.44
CA VAL A 311 -0.29 9.82 15.51
C VAL A 311 -0.90 8.63 16.25
N ALA A 312 -0.22 8.07 17.26
CA ALA A 312 -0.74 6.96 18.04
C ALA A 312 -2.01 7.35 18.82
N GLN A 313 -2.00 8.53 19.46
CA GLN A 313 -3.17 9.07 20.18
C GLN A 313 -4.35 9.31 19.25
N LYS A 314 -4.12 9.92 18.08
CA LYS A 314 -5.18 10.10 17.08
C LYS A 314 -5.74 8.77 16.58
N ALA A 315 -4.88 7.81 16.22
CA ALA A 315 -5.33 6.52 15.70
C ALA A 315 -6.24 5.81 16.71
N LEU A 316 -5.88 5.82 17.98
CA LEU A 316 -6.69 5.25 19.06
C LEU A 316 -7.97 6.05 19.30
N GLY A 317 -7.89 7.38 19.36
CA GLY A 317 -9.03 8.27 19.57
C GLY A 317 -10.08 8.20 18.46
N ASP A 318 -9.67 8.15 17.19
CA ASP A 318 -10.58 8.00 16.05
C ASP A 318 -11.28 6.64 16.06
N THR A 319 -10.53 5.59 16.44
CA THR A 319 -11.08 4.23 16.60
C THR A 319 -12.11 4.18 17.73
N LEU A 320 -11.81 4.76 18.89
CA LEU A 320 -12.74 4.88 20.02
C LEU A 320 -14.00 5.66 19.63
N GLY A 321 -13.85 6.75 18.88
CA GLY A 321 -14.97 7.52 18.35
C GLY A 321 -15.87 6.68 17.44
N GLN A 322 -15.28 5.85 16.57
CA GLN A 322 -16.02 4.96 15.67
C GLN A 322 -16.72 3.82 16.42
N LEU A 323 -16.09 3.25 17.46
CA LEU A 323 -16.71 2.26 18.36
C LEU A 323 -17.89 2.88 19.12
N ALA A 324 -17.69 4.05 19.71
CA ALA A 324 -18.74 4.76 20.44
C ALA A 324 -19.93 5.11 19.53
N GLN A 325 -19.67 5.61 18.31
CA GLN A 325 -20.71 5.87 17.33
C GLN A 325 -21.48 4.59 16.95
N SER A 326 -20.78 3.47 16.77
CA SER A 326 -21.42 2.18 16.49
C SER A 326 -22.30 1.72 17.65
N MET A 327 -21.82 1.78 18.89
CA MET A 327 -22.61 1.42 20.08
C MET A 327 -23.84 2.32 20.24
N ASN A 328 -23.72 3.61 19.96
CA ASN A 328 -24.85 4.55 20.01
C ASN A 328 -25.96 4.20 19.00
N THR A 329 -25.63 3.57 17.88
CA THR A 329 -26.68 3.08 16.94
C THR A 329 -27.41 1.84 17.44
N LEU A 330 -26.84 1.10 18.40
CA LEU A 330 -27.46 -0.06 19.05
C LEU A 330 -28.27 0.33 20.29
N ALA A 331 -27.99 1.50 20.87
CA ALA A 331 -28.75 2.01 22.00
C ALA A 331 -30.24 2.14 21.62
N PRO A 332 -31.17 1.80 22.53
CA PRO A 332 -32.59 2.00 22.30
C PRO A 332 -32.81 3.48 21.93
N ALA A 333 -33.55 3.74 20.85
CA ALA A 333 -33.94 5.11 20.55
C ALA A 333 -34.78 5.62 21.73
N GLU A 334 -34.25 6.56 22.50
CA GLU A 334 -35.09 7.36 23.38
C GLU A 334 -36.23 7.90 22.52
N LYS A 335 -37.48 7.75 22.99
CA LYS A 335 -38.66 8.28 22.32
C LYS A 335 -38.51 9.80 22.20
N LYS A 336 -37.83 10.28 21.16
CA LYS A 336 -37.72 11.71 20.85
C LYS A 336 -39.15 12.20 20.68
N LYS A 337 -39.58 13.08 21.59
CA LYS A 337 -40.87 13.79 21.50
C LYS A 337 -41.02 14.25 20.05
N GLU A 338 -42.06 13.74 19.38
CA GLU A 338 -42.34 14.06 17.98
C GLU A 338 -42.40 15.58 17.82
N THR A 339 -41.33 16.13 17.25
CA THR A 339 -41.33 17.52 16.82
C THR A 339 -42.18 17.54 15.55
N LYS A 340 -43.45 17.95 15.72
CA LYS A 340 -44.45 18.08 14.65
C LYS A 340 -44.04 19.19 13.68
N TRP A 341 -43.03 18.95 12.84
CA TRP A 341 -42.73 19.84 11.71
C TRP A 341 -43.46 19.33 10.46
N PRO A 342 -44.54 20.01 10.00
CA PRO A 342 -45.41 19.50 8.94
C PRO A 342 -44.72 19.32 7.58
N LEU A 343 -43.61 20.03 7.32
CA LEU A 343 -42.81 19.90 6.08
C LEU A 343 -41.92 18.65 6.05
N VAL A 344 -41.42 18.19 7.21
CA VAL A 344 -40.55 17.00 7.28
C VAL A 344 -41.36 15.72 7.07
N GLY A 345 -42.65 15.72 7.44
CA GLY A 345 -43.56 14.59 7.23
C GLY A 345 -43.71 14.19 5.76
N ARG A 346 -43.86 15.15 4.84
CA ARG A 346 -43.97 14.88 3.39
C ARG A 346 -42.66 14.40 2.77
N LEU A 347 -41.51 14.90 3.23
CA LEU A 347 -40.20 14.43 2.76
C LEU A 347 -39.88 13.03 3.28
N ARG A 348 -40.45 12.62 4.42
CA ARG A 348 -40.23 11.31 5.05
C ARG A 348 -40.72 10.15 4.17
N GLU A 349 -41.75 10.36 3.35
CA GLU A 349 -42.25 9.37 2.39
C GLU A 349 -41.26 9.11 1.23
N PHE A 350 -40.40 10.09 0.91
CA PHE A 350 -39.37 9.96 -0.13
C PHE A 350 -38.00 9.57 0.42
N LEU A 351 -37.84 9.53 1.74
CA LEU A 351 -36.60 9.12 2.38
C LEU A 351 -36.57 7.59 2.55
N PRO A 352 -35.46 6.93 2.19
CA PRO A 352 -35.32 5.49 2.44
C PRO A 352 -35.43 5.20 3.94
N GLU A 353 -36.11 4.11 4.29
CA GLU A 353 -36.21 3.68 5.69
C GLU A 353 -34.81 3.54 6.32
N PRO A 354 -34.62 3.99 7.57
CA PRO A 354 -33.35 3.85 8.24
C PRO A 354 -33.00 2.35 8.36
N PRO A 355 -31.73 1.97 8.18
CA PRO A 355 -31.32 0.58 8.32
C PRO A 355 -31.58 0.08 9.75
N PRO A 356 -31.85 -1.23 9.95
CA PRO A 356 -31.94 -1.82 11.28
C PRO A 356 -30.71 -1.50 12.15
N PRO A 357 -30.84 -1.41 13.49
CA PRO A 357 -29.75 -0.98 14.39
C PRO A 357 -28.41 -1.69 14.15
N TYR A 358 -28.41 -3.03 14.06
CA TYR A 358 -27.19 -3.80 13.79
C TYR A 358 -26.60 -3.53 12.39
N ALA A 359 -27.43 -3.24 11.39
CA ALA A 359 -26.95 -2.87 10.07
C ALA A 359 -26.34 -1.46 10.08
N ALA A 360 -26.93 -0.53 10.83
CA ALA A 360 -26.37 0.81 11.07
C ALA A 360 -25.01 0.74 11.78
N ALA A 361 -24.92 -0.01 12.88
CA ALA A 361 -23.70 -0.24 13.64
C ALA A 361 -22.58 -0.80 12.77
N ARG A 362 -22.86 -1.86 12.01
CA ARG A 362 -21.91 -2.45 11.06
C ARG A 362 -21.48 -1.47 9.98
N ARG A 363 -22.36 -0.58 9.49
CA ARG A 363 -21.99 0.46 8.51
C ARG A 363 -21.02 1.47 9.11
N VAL A 364 -21.26 1.89 10.37
CA VAL A 364 -20.33 2.78 11.09
C VAL A 364 -18.97 2.12 11.18
N LEU A 365 -18.87 0.87 11.65
CA LEU A 365 -17.60 0.15 11.79
C LEU A 365 -16.91 -0.08 10.44
N THR A 366 -17.65 -0.52 9.41
CA THR A 366 -17.03 -0.88 8.13
C THR A 366 -16.62 0.32 7.28
N ARG A 367 -16.97 1.55 7.68
CA ARG A 367 -16.50 2.78 7.03
C ARG A 367 -14.96 2.85 7.04
N PRO A 368 -14.29 2.94 5.88
CA PRO A 368 -12.84 3.07 5.82
C PRO A 368 -12.40 4.39 6.48
N PRO A 369 -11.27 4.40 7.20
CA PRO A 369 -10.75 5.64 7.75
C PRO A 369 -10.37 6.55 6.58
N TRP A 370 -10.75 7.82 6.69
CA TRP A 370 -10.20 8.85 5.82
C TRP A 370 -8.75 9.13 6.25
N CYS A 371 -7.86 9.32 5.29
CA CYS A 371 -6.45 9.57 5.55
C CYS A 371 -6.01 10.82 4.77
N PRO A 372 -5.68 11.93 5.47
CA PRO A 372 -5.22 13.18 4.85
C PRO A 372 -4.00 12.95 3.96
N VAL A 373 -3.05 12.13 4.43
CA VAL A 373 -1.82 11.78 3.69
C VAL A 373 -2.17 11.05 2.38
N CYS A 374 -3.05 10.05 2.41
CA CYS A 374 -3.51 9.39 1.18
C CYS A 374 -4.12 10.38 0.20
N ASN A 375 -4.99 11.28 0.70
CA ASN A 375 -5.66 12.27 -0.14
C ASN A 375 -4.64 13.23 -0.77
N HIS A 376 -3.74 13.80 0.05
CA HIS A 376 -2.71 14.71 -0.40
C HIS A 376 -1.78 14.09 -1.46
N LEU A 377 -1.27 12.88 -1.23
CA LEU A 377 -0.38 12.22 -2.19
C LEU A 377 -1.09 11.87 -3.50
N ASN A 378 -2.38 11.51 -3.44
CA ASN A 378 -3.19 11.32 -4.64
C ASN A 378 -3.40 12.64 -5.41
N GLU A 379 -3.66 13.74 -4.71
CA GLU A 379 -3.79 15.07 -5.32
C GLU A 379 -2.48 15.53 -5.96
N VAL A 380 -1.35 15.39 -5.28
CA VAL A 380 -0.02 15.73 -5.81
C VAL A 380 0.28 14.92 -7.06
N ARG A 381 0.02 13.61 -7.03
CA ARG A 381 0.18 12.73 -8.20
C ARG A 381 -0.62 13.26 -9.38
N ASP A 382 -1.92 13.52 -9.19
CA ASP A 382 -2.81 13.91 -10.27
C ASP A 382 -2.50 15.33 -10.79
N ARG A 383 -2.18 16.28 -9.91
CA ARG A 383 -1.69 17.62 -10.29
C ARG A 383 -0.40 17.56 -11.08
N SER A 384 0.54 16.69 -10.70
CA SER A 384 1.80 16.49 -11.43
C SER A 384 1.55 15.92 -12.83
N LEU A 385 0.57 15.04 -13.00
CA LEU A 385 0.15 14.53 -14.31
C LEU A 385 -0.52 15.62 -15.16
N HIS A 386 -1.35 16.47 -14.57
CA HIS A 386 -1.93 17.61 -15.29
C HIS A 386 -0.86 18.62 -15.73
N LEU A 387 0.14 18.89 -14.89
CA LEU A 387 1.30 19.71 -15.26
C LEU A 387 2.09 19.07 -16.42
N LEU A 388 2.34 17.76 -16.35
CA LEU A 388 2.94 17.01 -17.45
C LEU A 388 2.15 17.21 -18.75
N PHE A 389 0.83 17.06 -18.74
CA PHE A 389 0.03 17.25 -19.95
C PHE A 389 0.17 18.65 -20.53
N ALA A 390 0.22 19.69 -19.68
CA ALA A 390 0.45 21.06 -20.13
C ALA A 390 1.84 21.21 -20.78
N LEU A 391 2.89 20.67 -20.16
CA LEU A 391 4.26 20.73 -20.69
C LEU A 391 4.41 19.99 -22.02
N LEU A 392 3.71 18.87 -22.20
CA LEU A 392 3.75 18.06 -23.43
C LEU A 392 3.03 18.70 -24.62
N ARG A 393 2.32 19.82 -24.44
CA ARG A 393 1.84 20.64 -25.56
C ARG A 393 2.97 21.39 -26.25
N GLY A 394 4.03 21.72 -25.52
CA GLY A 394 5.23 22.37 -26.07
C GLY A 394 6.30 21.38 -26.50
N ARG A 395 7.14 21.76 -27.46
CA ARG A 395 8.32 20.98 -27.87
C ARG A 395 9.30 20.70 -26.71
N PRO A 396 9.63 21.67 -25.83
CA PRO A 396 10.60 21.42 -24.75
C PRO A 396 10.19 20.28 -23.81
N GLY A 397 8.90 20.19 -23.45
CA GLY A 397 8.39 19.12 -22.59
C GLY A 397 8.44 17.76 -23.27
N ARG A 398 8.12 17.69 -24.57
CA ARG A 398 8.23 16.45 -25.36
C ARG A 398 9.66 15.96 -25.44
N THR A 399 10.60 16.83 -25.79
CA THR A 399 12.03 16.49 -25.87
C THR A 399 12.60 16.08 -24.50
N ALA A 400 12.17 16.72 -23.41
CA ALA A 400 12.58 16.31 -22.07
C ALA A 400 12.11 14.88 -21.76
N MET A 401 10.82 14.59 -22.01
CA MET A 401 10.21 13.28 -21.80
C MET A 401 10.87 12.17 -22.65
N GLU A 402 11.15 12.45 -23.93
CA GLU A 402 11.82 11.53 -24.86
C GLU A 402 13.26 11.21 -24.48
N ASN A 403 13.93 12.09 -23.75
CA ASN A 403 15.32 11.91 -23.33
C ASN A 403 15.46 11.41 -21.89
N GLY A 404 14.44 11.59 -21.05
CA GLY A 404 14.43 11.09 -19.68
C GLY A 404 13.83 9.68 -19.52
N TYR A 405 13.56 9.30 -18.29
CA TYR A 405 13.07 7.99 -17.92
C TYR A 405 11.72 7.66 -18.56
N GLY A 406 10.84 8.66 -18.68
CA GLY A 406 9.41 8.48 -18.94
C GLY A 406 8.62 8.27 -17.65
N LEU A 407 7.52 7.52 -17.69
CA LEU A 407 6.69 7.20 -16.53
C LEU A 407 6.86 5.74 -16.09
N CYS A 408 6.69 5.48 -14.78
CA CYS A 408 6.43 4.11 -14.36
C CYS A 408 5.05 3.66 -14.86
N LEU A 409 4.81 2.36 -15.00
CA LEU A 409 3.55 1.88 -15.58
C LEU A 409 2.33 2.20 -14.72
N LYS A 410 2.48 2.37 -13.41
CA LYS A 410 1.41 2.84 -12.53
C LYS A 410 1.03 4.30 -12.84
N HIS A 411 2.02 5.19 -13.03
CA HIS A 411 1.76 6.58 -13.37
C HIS A 411 1.33 6.77 -14.82
N PHE A 412 1.86 5.98 -15.75
CA PHE A 412 1.37 5.96 -17.13
C PHE A 412 -0.10 5.49 -17.21
N SER A 413 -0.44 4.39 -16.52
CA SER A 413 -1.81 3.92 -16.35
C SER A 413 -2.73 5.02 -15.82
N ARG A 414 -2.31 5.72 -14.75
CA ARG A 414 -3.06 6.85 -14.19
C ARG A 414 -3.18 8.01 -15.18
N ALA A 415 -2.11 8.36 -15.90
CA ALA A 415 -2.14 9.38 -16.94
C ALA A 415 -3.23 9.08 -17.96
N LEU A 416 -3.25 7.87 -18.52
CA LEU A 416 -4.28 7.48 -19.48
C LEU A 416 -5.70 7.51 -18.88
N ALA A 417 -5.85 7.18 -17.59
CA ALA A 417 -7.13 7.23 -16.89
C ALA A 417 -7.66 8.66 -16.67
N LEU A 418 -6.76 9.66 -16.62
CA LEU A 418 -7.11 11.09 -16.59
C LEU A 418 -7.54 11.64 -17.96
N ARG A 419 -7.52 10.82 -19.02
CA ARG A 419 -7.98 11.17 -20.37
C ARG A 419 -7.31 12.45 -20.92
N PRO A 420 -5.98 12.45 -21.09
CA PRO A 420 -5.30 13.56 -21.74
C PRO A 420 -5.85 13.77 -23.15
N GLU A 421 -5.61 14.97 -23.67
CA GLU A 421 -5.85 15.31 -25.07
C GLU A 421 -5.23 14.25 -26.00
N GLU A 422 -5.91 13.91 -27.10
CA GLU A 422 -5.55 12.75 -27.94
C GLU A 422 -4.08 12.78 -28.39
N GLY A 423 -3.58 13.94 -28.81
CA GLY A 423 -2.18 14.11 -29.22
C GLY A 423 -1.18 13.86 -28.09
N VAL A 424 -1.49 14.30 -26.86
CA VAL A 424 -0.66 14.06 -25.68
C VAL A 424 -0.73 12.59 -25.26
N GLY A 425 -1.92 12.00 -25.28
CA GLY A 425 -2.11 10.58 -24.95
C GLY A 425 -1.39 9.65 -25.93
N ARG A 426 -1.41 9.96 -27.23
CA ARG A 426 -0.70 9.21 -28.27
C ARG A 426 0.81 9.31 -28.09
N PHE A 427 1.32 10.54 -27.92
CA PHE A 427 2.74 10.79 -27.65
C PHE A 427 3.24 10.03 -26.41
N LEU A 428 2.49 10.08 -25.30
CA LEU A 428 2.83 9.30 -24.09
C LEU A 428 2.90 7.80 -24.38
N ALA A 429 1.94 7.25 -25.11
CA ALA A 429 1.94 5.83 -25.45
C ALA A 429 3.12 5.43 -26.35
N GLU A 430 3.52 6.30 -27.28
CA GLU A 430 4.69 6.09 -28.15
C GLU A 430 5.99 6.09 -27.34
N VAL A 431 6.21 7.10 -26.50
CA VAL A 431 7.40 7.18 -25.63
C VAL A 431 7.47 5.99 -24.68
N GLU A 432 6.39 5.68 -23.96
CA GLU A 432 6.39 4.54 -23.03
C GLU A 432 6.55 3.20 -23.74
N SER A 433 6.00 3.04 -24.94
CA SER A 433 6.23 1.84 -25.74
C SER A 433 7.70 1.71 -26.15
N ALA A 434 8.34 2.79 -26.59
CA ALA A 434 9.76 2.79 -26.96
C ALA A 434 10.64 2.47 -25.74
N ARG A 435 10.35 3.07 -24.60
CA ARG A 435 11.05 2.82 -23.33
C ARG A 435 10.91 1.40 -22.82
N LEU A 436 9.71 0.82 -22.92
CA LEU A 436 9.50 -0.59 -22.60
C LEU A 436 10.21 -1.52 -23.58
N SER A 437 10.26 -1.19 -24.87
CA SER A 437 10.99 -1.99 -25.87
C SER A 437 12.50 -2.01 -25.58
N LEU A 438 13.07 -0.87 -25.19
CA LEU A 438 14.48 -0.81 -24.76
C LEU A 438 14.72 -1.69 -23.54
N LEU A 439 13.90 -1.55 -22.49
CA LEU A 439 14.01 -2.38 -21.29
C LEU A 439 13.83 -3.88 -21.61
N LEU A 440 12.91 -4.22 -22.51
CA LEU A 440 12.72 -5.60 -22.96
C LEU A 440 14.00 -6.16 -23.59
N TRP A 441 14.64 -5.41 -24.48
CA TRP A 441 15.91 -5.80 -25.09
C TRP A 441 16.99 -6.02 -24.02
N GLU A 442 17.11 -5.11 -23.04
CA GLU A 442 18.08 -5.26 -21.94
C GLU A 442 17.80 -6.51 -21.09
N LEU A 443 16.53 -6.83 -20.82
CA LEU A 443 16.13 -8.03 -20.07
C LEU A 443 16.39 -9.32 -20.85
N GLU A 444 16.10 -9.32 -22.16
CA GLU A 444 16.42 -10.43 -23.07
C GLU A 444 17.93 -10.68 -23.11
N GLU A 445 18.72 -9.61 -23.17
CA GLU A 445 20.18 -9.70 -23.19
C GLU A 445 20.75 -10.18 -21.85
N ALA A 446 20.21 -9.70 -20.74
CA ALA A 446 20.56 -10.18 -19.41
C ALA A 446 20.26 -11.69 -19.25
N ARG A 447 19.12 -12.14 -19.77
CA ARG A 447 18.76 -13.57 -19.76
C ARG A 447 19.64 -14.39 -20.69
N ARG A 448 19.97 -13.88 -21.89
CA ARG A 448 20.87 -14.53 -22.85
C ARG A 448 22.23 -14.77 -22.20
N LYS A 449 22.86 -13.73 -21.65
CA LYS A 449 24.18 -13.80 -20.99
C LYS A 449 24.18 -14.57 -19.66
N ALA A 450 23.02 -14.89 -19.11
CA ALA A 450 22.90 -15.83 -17.99
C ALA A 450 23.02 -17.30 -18.43
N ALA A 451 22.86 -17.60 -19.73
CA ALA A 451 22.98 -18.95 -20.24
C ALA A 451 24.43 -19.45 -20.16
N TRP A 452 24.59 -20.74 -19.85
CA TRP A 452 25.89 -21.37 -19.63
C TRP A 452 26.86 -21.20 -20.82
N SER A 453 26.33 -21.31 -22.05
CA SER A 453 27.11 -21.27 -23.29
C SER A 453 27.78 -19.93 -23.58
N VAL A 454 27.27 -18.83 -23.04
CA VAL A 454 27.75 -17.46 -23.28
C VAL A 454 28.23 -16.75 -22.01
N ARG A 455 28.36 -17.51 -20.92
CA ARG A 455 28.83 -17.02 -19.62
C ARG A 455 30.20 -16.30 -19.64
N PRO A 456 31.16 -16.63 -20.52
CA PRO A 456 32.44 -15.90 -20.59
C PRO A 456 32.30 -14.46 -21.09
N GLU A 457 31.19 -14.10 -21.74
CA GLU A 457 30.98 -12.73 -22.22
C GLU A 457 30.90 -11.74 -21.04
N PRO A 458 31.49 -10.55 -21.16
CA PRO A 458 31.42 -9.54 -20.11
C PRO A 458 29.98 -9.06 -19.91
N ARG A 459 29.59 -8.95 -18.65
CA ARG A 459 28.31 -8.35 -18.24
C ARG A 459 28.43 -6.83 -18.23
N GLY A 460 27.48 -6.16 -18.87
CA GLY A 460 27.34 -4.70 -18.87
C GLY A 460 26.17 -4.24 -18.00
N THR A 461 25.58 -3.11 -18.40
CA THR A 461 24.45 -2.46 -17.70
C THR A 461 23.16 -3.27 -17.74
N GLU A 462 23.06 -4.28 -18.62
CA GLU A 462 21.96 -5.24 -18.69
C GLU A 462 21.84 -6.08 -17.41
N SER A 463 22.94 -6.30 -16.68
CA SER A 463 22.93 -7.05 -15.42
C SER A 463 22.03 -6.43 -14.33
N TRP A 464 21.70 -5.15 -14.48
CA TRP A 464 20.81 -4.39 -13.61
C TRP A 464 19.41 -4.14 -14.22
N ALA A 465 19.13 -4.67 -15.42
CA ALA A 465 17.86 -4.48 -16.11
C ALA A 465 16.68 -5.00 -15.30
N TRP A 466 16.86 -6.08 -14.52
CA TRP A 466 15.81 -6.61 -13.63
C TRP A 466 15.38 -5.59 -12.56
N LYS A 467 16.31 -4.81 -11.98
CA LYS A 467 15.97 -3.73 -11.02
C LYS A 467 15.19 -2.62 -11.71
N ARG A 468 15.63 -2.19 -12.90
CA ARG A 468 14.90 -1.21 -13.72
C ARG A 468 13.50 -1.71 -14.07
N GLY A 469 13.36 -3.01 -14.37
CA GLY A 469 12.07 -3.68 -14.53
C GLY A 469 11.19 -3.55 -13.29
N VAL A 470 11.71 -3.94 -12.12
CA VAL A 470 10.98 -3.79 -10.85
C VAL A 470 10.52 -2.35 -10.63
N TRP A 471 11.39 -1.36 -10.81
CA TRP A 471 11.06 0.06 -10.62
C TRP A 471 10.05 0.59 -11.64
N ARG A 472 10.21 0.26 -12.93
CA ARG A 472 9.29 0.66 -14.01
C ARG A 472 7.88 0.12 -13.76
N PHE A 473 7.75 -1.13 -13.32
CA PHE A 473 6.45 -1.75 -13.10
C PHE A 473 5.84 -1.36 -11.75
N SER A 474 6.60 -1.35 -10.67
CA SER A 474 6.08 -1.08 -9.32
C SER A 474 5.91 0.40 -8.97
N GLY A 475 6.65 1.30 -9.64
CA GLY A 475 6.56 2.75 -9.41
C GLY A 475 7.36 3.27 -8.23
N ARG A 476 8.55 2.71 -7.98
CA ARG A 476 9.49 3.21 -6.95
C ARG A 476 10.75 3.81 -7.59
N LEU A 477 11.34 4.78 -6.90
CA LEU A 477 12.63 5.36 -7.22
C LEU A 477 13.73 4.31 -7.04
N GLY A 478 14.62 4.17 -8.02
CA GLY A 478 15.99 3.77 -7.70
C GLY A 478 16.60 4.93 -6.95
N ASN A 479 17.12 4.72 -5.75
CA ASN A 479 18.01 5.72 -5.18
C ASN A 479 19.19 5.81 -6.15
N GLY A 480 19.66 7.01 -6.53
CA GLY A 480 20.73 7.16 -7.53
C GLY A 480 21.99 6.31 -7.22
N SER A 481 22.21 5.95 -5.95
CA SER A 481 23.23 5.00 -5.50
C SER A 481 23.00 3.53 -5.92
N ASP A 482 21.74 3.10 -6.07
CA ASP A 482 21.35 1.76 -6.52
C ASP A 482 21.32 1.63 -8.06
N ALA A 483 21.37 2.77 -8.77
CA ALA A 483 21.27 2.87 -10.22
C ALA A 483 22.63 3.09 -10.92
N GLN A 484 23.68 3.47 -10.19
CA GLN A 484 25.01 3.55 -10.77
C GLN A 484 25.70 2.18 -10.78
N PRO A 485 26.29 1.76 -11.92
CA PRO A 485 27.24 0.67 -11.88
C PRO A 485 28.43 1.13 -11.04
N GLU A 486 28.75 0.41 -9.97
CA GLU A 486 30.15 0.40 -9.52
C GLU A 486 30.96 0.05 -10.76
N LYS A 487 31.83 0.97 -11.20
CA LYS A 487 32.83 0.67 -12.23
C LYS A 487 33.50 -0.63 -11.78
N PRO A 488 33.55 -1.68 -12.61
CA PRO A 488 34.31 -2.86 -12.24
C PRO A 488 35.72 -2.38 -11.95
N SER A 489 36.20 -2.61 -10.72
CA SER A 489 37.61 -2.42 -10.40
C SER A 489 38.36 -3.39 -11.29
N ILE A 490 38.90 -2.89 -12.39
CA ILE A 490 39.88 -3.63 -13.17
C ILE A 490 41.09 -3.72 -12.25
N SER A 491 41.17 -4.82 -11.50
CA SER A 491 42.41 -5.22 -10.88
C SER A 491 43.39 -5.42 -12.04
N PRO A 492 44.54 -4.73 -12.06
CA PRO A 492 45.52 -4.95 -13.12
C PRO A 492 45.95 -6.42 -13.06
N VAL A 493 45.64 -7.15 -14.12
CA VAL A 493 46.21 -8.48 -14.33
C VAL A 493 47.71 -8.27 -14.37
N ALA A 494 48.40 -8.86 -13.39
CA ALA A 494 49.85 -8.90 -13.37
C ALA A 494 50.34 -9.59 -14.65
N GLU A 495 50.91 -8.82 -15.56
CA GLU A 495 51.88 -9.30 -16.53
C GLU A 495 53.07 -9.86 -15.75
N THR A 496 53.11 -11.16 -15.52
CA THR A 496 54.39 -11.86 -15.32
C THR A 496 54.78 -12.49 -16.65
N ALA A 497 55.51 -11.68 -17.42
CA ALA A 497 56.37 -12.15 -18.48
C ALA A 497 57.55 -12.94 -17.91
N LYS A 498 57.88 -14.04 -18.59
CA LYS A 498 59.22 -14.60 -18.84
C LYS A 498 60.24 -14.59 -17.67
N GLY A 499 60.53 -15.80 -17.20
CA GLY A 499 61.81 -16.26 -16.69
C GLY A 499 61.98 -17.71 -17.09
#